data_AF-A0A955L3X7-F1
#
_entry.id   AF-A0A955L3X7-F1
#
_cell.length_a   1.000
_cell.length_b   1.000
_cell.length_c   1.000
_cell.angle_alpha   90.00
_cell.angle_beta   90.00
_cell.angle_gamma   90.00
#
_symmetry.space_group_name_H-M   'P 1'
#
loop_
_entity.id
_entity.type
_entity.pdbx_description
1 polymer ?
#
loop_
_entity_poly.entity_id
_entity_poly.type
_entity_poly.pdbx_seq_one_letter_code
_entity_poly.pdbx_strand_id
1 'polypeptide(L)'
;MDEKTRKPVIVAVSIILILFLIAVVAYIHYKVNEDYYKEHTTTESRYEGINVETILVWDDEKVATVLYPSLENTNINSVIEDYAKTEAEEFKTDVDEYKKKNNIRPNEEKKYELNINFDTEYATDDYVSFVFDRSKYVVGDQYALNSYKTFNFNRVTAELISVKQVFNQDSDYLRVLSEYTNKDLHAAVDKSDFSVDEKAKLNTNVDDLTKPEVDSFQNFTFSAPDNTSLINFYFANPVGYPNDTIGKAVVINLSEVDTKYLNIDEVKKVFPNFKSKDDIEEENSNNTSNSENNSSGSENSDSSVTVVPPANSADVDCNIDSCVALTFDDGPEANNTPFILDTLKSHNAHATFFVLGTRVTYYPAILQRMINEGNEIGNHTWDHQQLTLLTPEQIQAEVNQTQDAVYAAVGSTPTVMRPPYGAYDSTVQSNVGMPLILWSIDTLDWQTLDTQATINTVLTETKRNSIVLMHDIHKTTADGIPQIVEGLQSKGFKLVTVTTLIGNKPPGTVVTSGG
;
A
#
# COMPACT_ATOMS: atom_id res chain seq x y z
N MET A 1 63.97 -28.74 21.67
CA MET A 1 63.25 -27.68 22.41
C MET A 1 62.68 -28.30 23.68
N ASP A 2 63.12 -27.80 24.82
CA ASP A 2 62.82 -28.32 26.16
C ASP A 2 61.32 -28.16 26.51
N GLU A 3 60.77 -29.07 27.32
CA GLU A 3 59.33 -29.16 27.61
C GLU A 3 58.78 -27.85 28.24
N LYS A 4 59.64 -27.13 28.98
CA LYS A 4 59.37 -25.79 29.54
C LYS A 4 59.16 -24.69 28.49
N THR A 5 59.71 -24.84 27.29
CA THR A 5 59.56 -23.86 26.18
C THR A 5 58.41 -24.17 25.23
N ARG A 6 57.89 -25.40 25.22
CA ARG A 6 56.78 -25.81 24.34
C ARG A 6 55.41 -25.33 24.83
N LYS A 7 55.14 -25.42 26.14
CA LYS A 7 53.85 -25.01 26.72
C LYS A 7 53.47 -23.54 26.46
N PRO A 8 54.35 -22.54 26.68
CA PRO A 8 53.99 -21.14 26.40
C PRO A 8 53.81 -20.86 24.90
N VAL A 9 54.55 -21.54 24.03
CA VAL A 9 54.40 -21.40 22.57
C VAL A 9 53.07 -21.98 22.08
N ILE A 10 52.66 -23.14 22.61
CA ILE A 10 51.35 -23.74 22.28
C ILE A 10 50.21 -22.83 22.75
N VAL A 11 50.29 -22.28 23.97
CA VAL A 11 49.28 -21.34 24.49
C VAL A 11 49.21 -20.07 23.65
N ALA A 12 50.36 -19.49 23.26
CA ALA A 12 50.40 -18.31 22.41
C ALA A 12 49.79 -18.57 21.02
N VAL A 13 50.09 -19.72 20.40
CA VAL A 13 49.53 -20.11 19.10
C VAL A 13 48.02 -20.35 19.21
N SER A 14 47.53 -20.97 20.30
CA SER A 14 46.10 -21.15 20.55
C SER A 14 45.36 -19.82 20.73
N ILE A 15 45.94 -18.85 21.45
CA ILE A 15 45.35 -17.51 21.62
C ILE A 15 45.28 -16.77 20.28
N ILE A 16 46.33 -16.84 19.45
CA ILE A 16 46.33 -16.23 18.11
C ILE A 16 45.27 -16.86 17.21
N LEU A 17 45.12 -18.19 17.24
CA LEU A 17 44.06 -18.89 16.50
C LEU A 17 42.65 -18.49 16.95
N ILE A 18 42.43 -18.33 18.26
CA ILE A 18 41.13 -17.88 18.80
C ILE A 18 40.85 -16.43 18.38
N LEU A 19 41.82 -15.53 18.49
CA LEU A 19 41.68 -14.14 18.06
C LEU A 19 41.46 -14.02 16.56
N PHE A 20 42.13 -14.85 15.76
CA PHE A 20 41.91 -14.94 14.31
C PHE A 20 40.50 -15.47 14.01
N LEU A 21 40.02 -16.48 14.72
CA LEU A 21 38.66 -17.01 14.55
C LEU A 21 37.61 -15.95 14.94
N ILE A 22 37.82 -15.22 16.04
CA ILE A 22 36.95 -14.11 16.46
C ILE A 22 36.98 -13.00 15.40
N ALA A 23 38.15 -12.65 14.86
CA ALA A 23 38.27 -11.64 13.82
C ALA A 23 37.62 -12.09 12.51
N VAL A 24 37.71 -13.36 12.14
CA VAL A 24 37.02 -13.93 10.96
C VAL A 24 35.52 -13.95 11.18
N VAL A 25 35.04 -14.34 12.36
CA VAL A 25 33.60 -14.30 12.69
C VAL A 25 33.10 -12.86 12.71
N ALA A 26 33.83 -11.93 13.33
CA ALA A 26 33.50 -10.50 13.34
C ALA A 26 33.56 -9.90 11.94
N TYR A 27 34.51 -10.32 11.09
CA TYR A 27 34.60 -9.90 9.70
C TYR A 27 33.47 -10.48 8.85
N ILE A 28 33.07 -11.74 9.07
CA ILE A 28 31.89 -12.33 8.42
C ILE A 28 30.62 -11.62 8.89
N HIS A 29 30.47 -11.36 10.18
CA HIS A 29 29.34 -10.60 10.74
C HIS A 29 29.29 -9.15 10.20
N TYR A 30 30.47 -8.52 10.07
CA TYR A 30 30.63 -7.21 9.45
C TYR A 30 30.28 -7.24 7.96
N LYS A 31 30.77 -8.22 7.20
CA LYS A 31 30.52 -8.33 5.75
C LYS A 31 29.07 -8.69 5.41
N VAL A 32 28.42 -9.55 6.23
CA VAL A 32 26.99 -9.88 6.10
C VAL A 32 26.12 -8.62 6.30
N ASN A 33 26.62 -7.61 7.01
CA ASN A 33 25.94 -6.32 7.18
C ASN A 33 26.33 -5.25 6.13
N GLU A 34 27.33 -5.49 5.27
CA GLU A 34 27.89 -4.47 4.37
C GLU A 34 27.23 -4.44 2.98
N ASP A 35 26.63 -5.55 2.54
CA ASP A 35 25.90 -5.64 1.24
C ASP A 35 24.43 -5.17 1.36
N TYR A 36 24.08 -4.46 2.44
CA TYR A 36 22.72 -4.07 2.78
C TYR A 36 22.54 -2.56 2.70
N TYR A 37 21.79 -2.10 1.71
CA TYR A 37 21.53 -0.67 1.54
C TYR A 37 20.35 -0.28 2.45
N LYS A 38 20.54 0.80 3.23
CA LYS A 38 19.50 1.38 4.09
C LYS A 38 19.36 2.85 3.79
N GLU A 39 18.16 3.25 3.43
CA GLU A 39 17.78 4.65 3.30
C GLU A 39 16.75 5.00 4.36
N HIS A 40 16.87 6.22 4.88
CA HIS A 40 15.88 6.81 5.78
C HIS A 40 15.55 8.20 5.26
N THR A 41 14.26 8.42 5.01
CA THR A 41 13.74 9.71 4.53
C THR A 41 12.57 10.15 5.38
N THR A 42 12.40 11.46 5.47
CA THR A 42 11.29 12.10 6.16
C THR A 42 10.55 12.99 5.19
N THR A 43 9.23 12.88 5.16
CA THR A 43 8.33 13.71 4.34
C THR A 43 7.17 14.20 5.19
N GLU A 44 6.60 15.35 4.83
CA GLU A 44 5.39 15.85 5.49
C GLU A 44 4.21 14.94 5.10
N SER A 45 3.37 14.55 6.07
CA SER A 45 2.20 13.72 5.79
C SER A 45 0.97 14.59 5.46
N ARG A 46 -0.10 13.95 4.97
CA ARG A 46 -1.42 14.62 4.83
C ARG A 46 -2.07 14.98 6.18
N TYR A 47 -1.54 14.45 7.28
CA TYR A 47 -2.07 14.60 8.63
C TYR A 47 -1.33 15.69 9.39
N GLU A 48 -2.08 16.63 9.95
CA GLU A 48 -1.52 17.80 10.62
C GLU A 48 -0.64 17.41 11.82
N GLY A 49 0.61 17.90 11.81
CA GLY A 49 1.58 17.63 12.88
C GLY A 49 2.14 16.21 12.87
N ILE A 50 2.05 15.51 11.74
CA ILE A 50 2.61 14.16 11.54
C ILE A 50 3.49 14.17 10.29
N ASN A 51 4.70 13.65 10.40
CA ASN A 51 5.55 13.34 9.27
C ASN A 51 5.49 11.84 8.96
N VAL A 52 5.79 11.48 7.71
CA VAL A 52 6.01 10.11 7.28
C VAL A 52 7.51 9.86 7.24
N GLU A 53 7.96 8.94 8.07
CA GLU A 53 9.30 8.37 8.04
C GLU A 53 9.31 7.09 7.22
N THR A 54 10.31 6.92 6.36
CA THR A 54 10.44 5.72 5.53
C THR A 54 11.76 5.02 5.84
N ILE A 55 11.69 3.75 6.24
CA ILE A 55 12.84 2.84 6.25
C ILE A 55 12.78 2.00 4.98
N LEU A 56 13.75 2.19 4.09
CA LEU A 56 13.96 1.33 2.93
C LEU A 56 15.21 0.49 3.15
N VAL A 57 15.05 -0.82 3.06
CA VAL A 57 16.01 -1.81 3.52
C VAL A 57 16.07 -2.91 2.45
N TRP A 58 17.12 -2.94 1.63
CA TRP A 58 17.20 -3.86 0.48
C TRP A 58 18.55 -4.53 0.23
N ASP A 59 18.49 -5.71 -0.41
CA ASP A 59 19.59 -6.45 -1.03
C ASP A 59 19.13 -7.01 -2.41
N ASP A 60 19.95 -7.83 -3.07
CA ASP A 60 19.64 -8.42 -4.40
C ASP A 60 18.37 -9.31 -4.42
N GLU A 61 17.90 -9.78 -3.26
CA GLU A 61 16.78 -10.73 -3.11
C GLU A 61 15.63 -10.20 -2.25
N LYS A 62 15.90 -9.28 -1.32
CA LYS A 62 14.96 -8.82 -0.28
C LYS A 62 14.76 -7.33 -0.34
N VAL A 63 13.51 -6.90 -0.22
CA VAL A 63 13.15 -5.48 -0.10
C VAL A 63 12.18 -5.33 1.07
N ALA A 64 12.49 -4.43 2.00
CA ALA A 64 11.59 -4.01 3.06
C ALA A 64 11.39 -2.50 3.00
N THR A 65 10.15 -2.08 2.80
CA THR A 65 9.72 -0.69 2.85
C THR A 65 8.78 -0.53 4.04
N VAL A 66 9.18 0.28 5.02
CA VAL A 66 8.39 0.53 6.23
C VAL A 66 8.16 2.02 6.38
N LEU A 67 6.91 2.43 6.14
CA LEU A 67 6.43 3.78 6.43
C LEU A 67 5.89 3.82 7.86
N TYR A 68 6.25 4.85 8.62
CA TYR A 68 5.75 5.06 9.98
C TYR A 68 5.64 6.55 10.33
N PRO A 69 4.69 6.94 11.20
CA PRO A 69 4.51 8.32 11.60
C PRO A 69 5.60 8.76 12.59
N SER A 70 6.04 10.01 12.45
CA SER A 70 6.72 10.74 13.51
C SER A 70 5.97 12.03 13.85
N LEU A 71 5.91 12.35 15.14
CA LEU A 71 5.22 13.51 15.70
C LEU A 71 6.23 14.41 16.40
N GLU A 72 5.83 15.64 16.72
CA GLU A 72 6.64 16.54 17.56
C GLU A 72 6.93 15.95 18.95
N ASN A 73 5.99 15.18 19.51
CA ASN A 73 6.17 14.50 20.79
C ASN A 73 7.04 13.23 20.61
N THR A 74 8.34 13.38 20.85
CA THR A 74 9.34 12.32 20.62
C THR A 74 9.15 11.06 21.47
N ASN A 75 8.40 11.13 22.58
CA ASN A 75 8.12 9.94 23.41
C ASN A 75 7.19 8.94 22.71
N ILE A 76 6.35 9.42 21.77
CA ILE A 76 5.52 8.56 20.93
C ILE A 76 6.39 7.90 19.85
N ASN A 77 7.28 8.69 19.25
CA ASN A 77 8.11 8.26 18.13
C ASN A 77 8.97 7.04 18.47
N SER A 78 9.54 6.95 19.68
CA SER A 78 10.39 5.81 20.03
C SER A 78 9.66 4.47 19.97
N VAL A 79 8.41 4.41 20.42
CA VAL A 79 7.61 3.18 20.41
C VAL A 79 7.34 2.72 18.98
N ILE A 80 7.02 3.68 18.12
CA ILE A 80 6.68 3.44 16.71
C ILE A 80 7.93 3.10 15.89
N GLU A 81 9.01 3.85 16.11
CA GLU A 81 10.30 3.65 15.44
C GLU A 81 10.91 2.29 15.80
N ASP A 82 10.83 1.88 17.08
CA ASP A 82 11.28 0.56 17.51
C ASP A 82 10.49 -0.55 16.79
N TYR A 83 9.16 -0.43 16.71
CA TYR A 83 8.32 -1.36 15.95
C TYR A 83 8.75 -1.43 14.47
N ALA A 84 8.87 -0.27 13.81
CA ALA A 84 9.22 -0.18 12.40
C ALA A 84 10.60 -0.81 12.09
N LYS A 85 11.59 -0.56 12.96
CA LYS A 85 12.93 -1.15 12.85
C LYS A 85 12.91 -2.65 13.08
N THR A 86 12.20 -3.12 14.11
CA THR A 86 12.07 -4.56 14.40
C THR A 86 11.44 -5.30 13.23
N GLU A 87 10.36 -4.80 12.64
CA GLU A 87 9.74 -5.43 11.47
C GLU A 87 10.70 -5.56 10.27
N ALA A 88 11.45 -4.49 9.98
CA ALA A 88 12.43 -4.49 8.91
C ALA A 88 13.59 -5.48 9.17
N GLU A 89 13.98 -5.69 10.43
CA GLU A 89 15.02 -6.64 10.84
C GLU A 89 14.53 -8.09 10.88
N GLU A 90 13.36 -8.33 11.45
CA GLU A 90 12.74 -9.66 11.54
C GLU A 90 12.41 -10.22 10.17
N PHE A 91 11.93 -9.38 9.24
CA PHE A 91 11.68 -9.80 7.87
C PHE A 91 12.89 -10.46 7.21
N LYS A 92 14.10 -9.93 7.44
CA LYS A 92 15.34 -10.52 6.92
C LYS A 92 15.53 -11.93 7.45
N THR A 93 15.40 -12.07 8.77
CA THR A 93 15.56 -13.34 9.48
C THR A 93 14.54 -14.35 9.00
N ASP A 94 13.28 -13.96 8.85
CA ASP A 94 12.20 -14.81 8.37
C ASP A 94 12.46 -15.35 6.96
N VAL A 95 12.95 -14.50 6.05
CA VAL A 95 13.29 -14.92 4.67
C VAL A 95 14.43 -15.92 4.70
N ASP A 96 15.49 -15.65 5.47
CA ASP A 96 16.64 -16.55 5.57
C ASP A 96 16.26 -17.91 6.18
N GLU A 97 15.41 -17.92 7.21
CA GLU A 97 14.87 -19.14 7.81
C GLU A 97 13.97 -19.91 6.83
N TYR A 98 13.10 -19.20 6.10
CA TYR A 98 12.25 -19.79 5.08
C TYR A 98 13.08 -20.47 3.98
N LYS A 99 14.10 -19.80 3.45
CA LYS A 99 14.99 -20.36 2.42
C LYS A 99 15.71 -21.60 2.94
N LYS A 100 16.21 -21.55 4.17
CA LYS A 100 16.88 -22.67 4.83
C LYS A 100 15.94 -23.87 5.01
N LYS A 101 14.69 -23.63 5.44
CA LYS A 101 13.68 -24.68 5.65
C LYS A 101 13.28 -25.37 4.34
N ASN A 102 13.26 -24.62 3.23
CA ASN A 102 12.79 -25.10 1.93
C ASN A 102 13.92 -25.46 0.95
N ASN A 103 15.17 -25.47 1.40
CA ASN A 103 16.36 -25.76 0.58
C ASN A 103 16.48 -24.88 -0.69
N ILE A 104 16.03 -23.63 -0.62
CA ILE A 104 16.08 -22.66 -1.72
C ILE A 104 17.51 -22.10 -1.84
N ARG A 105 18.07 -22.11 -3.04
CA ARG A 105 19.44 -21.60 -3.28
C ARG A 105 19.46 -20.06 -3.30
N PRO A 106 20.58 -19.42 -2.90
CA PRO A 106 20.80 -18.01 -3.17
C PRO A 106 20.71 -17.72 -4.69
N ASN A 107 20.09 -16.62 -5.07
CA ASN A 107 19.95 -16.11 -6.43
C ASN A 107 19.11 -16.96 -7.40
N GLU A 108 18.19 -17.80 -6.91
CA GLU A 108 17.02 -18.15 -7.73
C GLU A 108 16.15 -16.88 -7.87
N GLU A 109 15.66 -16.55 -9.07
CA GLU A 109 14.93 -15.30 -9.43
C GLU A 109 13.66 -15.05 -8.59
N LYS A 110 13.83 -14.78 -7.30
CA LYS A 110 12.78 -14.79 -6.29
C LYS A 110 12.99 -13.60 -5.37
N LYS A 111 12.22 -12.54 -5.61
CA LYS A 111 12.18 -11.36 -4.74
C LYS A 111 11.26 -11.63 -3.55
N TYR A 112 11.72 -11.27 -2.36
CA TYR A 112 10.93 -11.28 -1.12
C TYR A 112 10.66 -9.83 -0.74
N GLU A 113 9.41 -9.50 -0.47
CA GLU A 113 9.01 -8.11 -0.20
C GLU A 113 8.24 -7.99 1.10
N LEU A 114 8.59 -6.99 1.90
CA LEU A 114 7.81 -6.48 3.01
C LEU A 114 7.44 -5.03 2.69
N ASN A 115 6.13 -4.75 2.68
CA ASN A 115 5.62 -3.39 2.60
C ASN A 115 4.76 -3.14 3.85
N ILE A 116 5.12 -2.12 4.62
CA ILE A 116 4.33 -1.66 5.75
C ILE A 116 3.94 -0.21 5.47
N ASN A 117 2.64 0.04 5.35
CA ASN A 117 2.09 1.39 5.37
C ASN A 117 1.50 1.71 6.74
N PHE A 118 1.16 2.96 6.97
CA PHE A 118 0.28 3.34 8.05
C PHE A 118 -0.82 4.29 7.59
N ASP A 119 -1.96 4.21 8.27
CA ASP A 119 -2.99 5.23 8.22
C ASP A 119 -3.19 5.85 9.61
N THR A 120 -3.80 7.04 9.65
CA THR A 120 -4.04 7.78 10.89
C THR A 120 -5.54 8.04 11.06
N GLU A 121 -6.06 7.72 12.24
CA GLU A 121 -7.42 8.04 12.65
C GLU A 121 -7.40 8.91 13.90
N TYR A 122 -8.41 9.76 14.05
CA TYR A 122 -8.54 10.65 15.20
C TYR A 122 -9.89 10.42 15.89
N ALA A 123 -9.83 10.29 17.21
CA ALA A 123 -11.02 10.47 18.05
C ALA A 123 -11.21 11.96 18.38
N THR A 124 -10.10 12.65 18.66
CA THR A 124 -10.01 14.10 18.91
C THR A 124 -8.60 14.58 18.55
N ASP A 125 -8.34 15.89 18.65
CA ASP A 125 -6.99 16.45 18.44
C ASP A 125 -5.94 15.86 19.38
N ASP A 126 -6.35 15.42 20.57
CA ASP A 126 -5.47 14.84 21.60
C ASP A 126 -5.32 13.32 21.47
N TYR A 127 -6.24 12.64 20.79
CA TYR A 127 -6.29 11.17 20.73
C TYR A 127 -6.18 10.68 19.29
N VAL A 128 -5.06 10.03 18.99
CA VAL A 128 -4.70 9.54 17.66
C VAL A 128 -4.49 8.04 17.65
N SER A 129 -4.89 7.43 16.56
CA SER A 129 -4.71 6.02 16.28
C SER A 129 -3.90 5.85 15.01
N PHE A 130 -2.93 4.94 15.03
CA PHE A 130 -2.16 4.54 13.85
C PHE A 130 -2.48 3.10 13.50
N VAL A 131 -2.81 2.85 12.23
CA VAL A 131 -3.05 1.51 11.68
C VAL A 131 -1.94 1.18 10.73
N PHE A 132 -1.08 0.24 11.09
CA PHE A 132 -0.07 -0.30 10.19
C PHE A 132 -0.67 -1.45 9.39
N ASP A 133 -0.62 -1.31 8.07
CA ASP A 133 -1.03 -2.33 7.10
C ASP A 133 0.23 -3.00 6.56
N ARG A 134 0.45 -4.26 6.94
CA ARG A 134 1.66 -5.01 6.63
C ARG A 134 1.34 -6.06 5.58
N SER A 135 1.99 -5.96 4.43
CA SER A 135 1.92 -6.89 3.32
C SER A 135 3.26 -7.56 3.10
N LYS A 136 3.32 -8.89 3.25
CA LYS A 136 4.55 -9.68 3.11
C LYS A 136 4.40 -10.70 1.98
N TYR A 137 5.25 -10.59 0.96
CA TYR A 137 5.33 -11.53 -0.17
C TYR A 137 6.50 -12.49 0.00
N VAL A 138 6.18 -13.78 0.06
CA VAL A 138 7.15 -14.89 0.12
C VAL A 138 6.89 -15.81 -1.05
N VAL A 139 7.91 -16.13 -1.85
CA VAL A 139 7.71 -16.79 -3.16
C VAL A 139 7.04 -18.16 -3.05
N GLY A 140 5.94 -18.32 -3.81
CA GLY A 140 5.15 -19.56 -3.92
C GLY A 140 3.66 -19.33 -3.65
N ASP A 141 3.32 -18.22 -3.00
CA ASP A 141 1.95 -17.84 -2.70
C ASP A 141 1.40 -16.89 -3.77
N GLN A 142 0.14 -17.09 -4.18
CA GLN A 142 -0.56 -16.18 -5.11
C GLN A 142 -0.91 -14.83 -4.46
N TYR A 143 -0.93 -14.76 -3.13
CA TYR A 143 -1.38 -13.60 -2.36
C TYR A 143 -0.38 -13.26 -1.26
N ALA A 144 -0.28 -11.96 -0.92
CA ALA A 144 0.53 -11.51 0.20
C ALA A 144 -0.03 -12.02 1.53
N LEU A 145 0.84 -12.26 2.49
CA LEU A 145 0.46 -12.41 3.90
C LEU A 145 0.22 -11.01 4.46
N ASN A 146 -1.06 -10.66 4.64
CA ASN A 146 -1.43 -9.37 5.22
C ASN A 146 -1.67 -9.49 6.73
N SER A 147 -1.27 -8.47 7.47
CA SER A 147 -1.48 -8.36 8.91
C SER A 147 -1.59 -6.90 9.32
N TYR A 148 -2.17 -6.67 10.50
CA TYR A 148 -2.34 -5.33 11.04
C TYR A 148 -1.60 -5.17 12.37
N LYS A 149 -1.11 -3.96 12.62
CA LYS A 149 -0.66 -3.52 13.93
C LYS A 149 -1.24 -2.15 14.21
N THR A 150 -1.81 -1.93 15.40
CA THR A 150 -2.28 -0.60 15.77
C THR A 150 -1.57 -0.03 16.99
N PHE A 151 -1.56 1.30 17.07
CA PHE A 151 -1.16 2.04 18.26
C PHE A 151 -2.15 3.17 18.51
N ASN A 152 -2.59 3.33 19.76
CA ASN A 152 -3.54 4.35 20.16
C ASN A 152 -2.90 5.22 21.22
N PHE A 153 -2.74 6.52 20.96
CA PHE A 153 -2.02 7.42 21.84
C PHE A 153 -2.87 8.62 22.25
N ASN A 154 -2.67 9.06 23.49
CA ASN A 154 -2.84 10.46 23.82
C ASN A 154 -1.57 11.23 23.36
N ARG A 155 -1.73 12.17 22.42
CA ARG A 155 -0.63 12.94 21.81
C ARG A 155 0.09 13.86 22.79
N VAL A 156 -0.58 14.31 23.84
CA VAL A 156 -0.05 15.24 24.83
C VAL A 156 0.76 14.48 25.89
N THR A 157 0.19 13.41 26.45
CA THR A 157 0.83 12.64 27.53
C THR A 157 1.75 11.53 27.04
N ALA A 158 1.68 11.17 25.75
CA ALA A 158 2.30 9.98 25.14
C ALA A 158 1.81 8.65 25.76
N GLU A 159 0.66 8.66 26.44
CA GLU A 159 0.07 7.44 27.00
C GLU A 159 -0.45 6.55 25.86
N LEU A 160 0.02 5.29 25.82
CA LEU A 160 -0.51 4.26 24.95
C LEU A 160 -1.77 3.65 25.57
N ILE A 161 -2.85 3.63 24.80
CA ILE A 161 -4.18 3.18 25.23
C ILE A 161 -4.39 1.75 24.72
N SER A 162 -4.61 0.84 25.65
CA SER A 162 -4.90 -0.56 25.38
C SER A 162 -6.40 -0.84 25.42
N VAL A 163 -6.83 -1.90 24.74
CA VAL A 163 -8.23 -2.37 24.77
C VAL A 163 -8.70 -2.63 26.21
N LYS A 164 -7.80 -3.06 27.10
CA LYS A 164 -8.11 -3.31 28.51
C LYS A 164 -8.49 -2.05 29.29
N GLN A 165 -8.03 -0.88 28.87
CA GLN A 165 -8.39 0.38 29.52
C GLN A 165 -9.79 0.84 29.11
N VAL A 166 -10.20 0.56 27.86
CA VAL A 166 -11.49 0.97 27.30
C VAL A 166 -12.66 0.16 27.87
N PHE A 167 -12.44 -1.14 28.13
CA PHE A 167 -13.49 -2.05 28.59
C PHE A 167 -13.37 -2.39 30.07
N ASN A 168 -14.51 -2.61 30.72
CA ASN A 168 -14.60 -2.97 32.12
C ASN A 168 -14.03 -4.39 32.35
N GLN A 169 -12.87 -4.47 33.00
CA GLN A 169 -12.15 -5.74 33.23
C GLN A 169 -12.87 -6.70 34.19
N ASP A 170 -13.81 -6.21 35.01
CA ASP A 170 -14.63 -7.05 35.89
C ASP A 170 -15.86 -7.63 35.19
N SER A 171 -16.05 -7.31 33.91
CA SER A 171 -17.15 -7.77 33.08
C SER A 171 -16.72 -8.84 32.06
N ASP A 172 -17.69 -9.47 31.41
CA ASP A 172 -17.46 -10.42 30.31
C ASP A 172 -17.42 -9.71 28.94
N TYR A 173 -16.65 -8.62 28.85
CA TYR A 173 -16.58 -7.79 27.65
C TYR A 173 -15.96 -8.53 26.45
N LEU A 174 -15.03 -9.47 26.69
CA LEU A 174 -14.39 -10.23 25.62
C LEU A 174 -15.38 -11.13 24.87
N ARG A 175 -16.36 -11.71 25.58
CA ARG A 175 -17.48 -12.42 24.92
C ARG A 175 -18.31 -11.47 24.07
N VAL A 176 -18.57 -10.25 24.56
CA VAL A 176 -19.35 -9.26 23.81
C VAL A 176 -18.62 -8.83 22.54
N LEU A 177 -17.32 -8.50 22.64
CA LEU A 177 -16.50 -8.18 21.47
C LEU A 177 -16.49 -9.33 20.46
N SER A 178 -16.26 -10.56 20.95
CA SER A 178 -16.35 -11.78 20.15
C SER A 178 -17.68 -11.88 19.41
N GLU A 179 -18.82 -11.68 20.09
CA GLU A 179 -20.15 -11.75 19.47
C GLU A 179 -20.35 -10.70 18.36
N TYR A 180 -19.94 -9.45 18.59
CA TYR A 180 -20.04 -8.40 17.57
C TYR A 180 -19.17 -8.72 16.35
N THR A 181 -17.88 -9.02 16.57
CA THR A 181 -16.93 -9.20 15.47
C THR A 181 -17.14 -10.50 14.73
N ASN A 182 -17.44 -11.60 15.44
CA ASN A 182 -17.73 -12.91 14.83
C ASN A 182 -18.94 -12.80 13.90
N LYS A 183 -20.02 -12.16 14.37
CA LYS A 183 -21.24 -11.97 13.58
C LYS A 183 -20.98 -11.20 12.27
N ASP A 184 -20.28 -10.07 12.35
CA ASP A 184 -20.06 -9.22 11.18
C ASP A 184 -19.10 -9.87 10.17
N LEU A 185 -18.04 -10.53 10.63
CA LEU A 185 -17.11 -11.25 9.77
C LEU A 185 -17.75 -12.48 9.10
N HIS A 186 -18.57 -13.26 9.82
CA HIS A 186 -19.33 -14.35 9.19
C HIS A 186 -20.32 -13.83 8.15
N ALA A 187 -20.98 -12.69 8.40
CA ALA A 187 -21.86 -12.08 7.43
C ALA A 187 -21.10 -11.64 6.15
N ALA A 188 -19.83 -11.24 6.27
CA ALA A 188 -18.96 -10.97 5.11
C ALA A 188 -18.65 -12.25 4.34
N VAL A 189 -18.28 -13.34 5.02
CA VAL A 189 -18.04 -14.66 4.40
C VAL A 189 -19.29 -15.16 3.69
N ASP A 190 -20.47 -15.04 4.31
CA ASP A 190 -21.73 -15.50 3.72
C ASP A 190 -22.08 -14.77 2.42
N LYS A 191 -21.76 -13.48 2.33
CA LYS A 191 -21.99 -12.64 1.14
C LYS A 191 -20.99 -12.88 0.00
N SER A 192 -19.84 -13.50 0.28
CA SER A 192 -18.82 -13.77 -0.74
C SER A 192 -19.27 -14.80 -1.79
N ASP A 193 -18.61 -14.80 -2.96
CA ASP A 193 -18.91 -15.74 -4.05
C ASP A 193 -18.13 -17.07 -3.94
N PHE A 194 -17.51 -17.35 -2.78
CA PHE A 194 -16.76 -18.58 -2.55
C PHE A 194 -17.66 -19.82 -2.51
N SER A 195 -17.08 -20.98 -2.83
CA SER A 195 -17.77 -22.27 -2.71
C SER A 195 -18.12 -22.59 -1.26
N VAL A 196 -19.07 -23.52 -1.06
CA VAL A 196 -19.51 -23.94 0.29
C VAL A 196 -18.34 -24.43 1.15
N ASP A 197 -17.40 -25.19 0.55
CA ASP A 197 -16.23 -25.72 1.27
C ASP A 197 -15.23 -24.62 1.64
N GLU A 198 -15.07 -23.61 0.77
CA GLU A 198 -14.22 -22.44 1.05
C GLU A 198 -14.81 -21.57 2.15
N LYS A 199 -16.13 -21.32 2.11
CA LYS A 199 -16.84 -20.59 3.17
C LYS A 199 -16.72 -21.29 4.52
N ALA A 200 -16.80 -22.62 4.56
CA ALA A 200 -16.62 -23.38 5.81
C ALA A 200 -15.21 -23.18 6.42
N LYS A 201 -14.16 -23.16 5.58
CA LYS A 201 -12.79 -22.86 6.02
C LYS A 201 -12.64 -21.42 6.51
N LEU A 202 -13.18 -20.46 5.76
CA LEU A 202 -13.18 -19.05 6.15
C LEU A 202 -13.89 -18.83 7.48
N ASN A 203 -15.05 -19.46 7.68
CA ASN A 203 -15.80 -19.39 8.93
C ASN A 203 -14.99 -19.96 10.11
N THR A 204 -14.24 -21.05 9.92
CA THR A 204 -13.38 -21.59 10.98
C THR A 204 -12.25 -20.61 11.33
N ASN A 205 -11.67 -19.92 10.34
CA ASN A 205 -10.67 -18.88 10.58
C ASN A 205 -11.28 -17.66 11.31
N VAL A 206 -12.51 -17.25 10.96
CA VAL A 206 -13.24 -16.19 11.65
C VAL A 206 -13.47 -16.55 13.12
N ASP A 207 -13.89 -17.78 13.42
CA ASP A 207 -14.06 -18.27 14.79
C ASP A 207 -12.74 -18.19 15.58
N ASP A 208 -11.62 -18.56 14.96
CA ASP A 208 -10.30 -18.49 15.59
C ASP A 208 -9.83 -17.05 15.82
N LEU A 209 -10.05 -16.15 14.87
CA LEU A 209 -9.67 -14.72 14.96
C LEU A 209 -10.49 -13.93 15.97
N THR A 210 -11.71 -14.39 16.26
CA THR A 210 -12.67 -13.66 17.11
C THR A 210 -12.87 -14.33 18.47
N LYS A 211 -11.98 -15.24 18.89
CA LYS A 211 -12.04 -15.85 20.22
C LYS A 211 -12.12 -14.78 21.31
N PRO A 212 -12.87 -15.01 22.41
CA PRO A 212 -13.01 -14.08 23.53
C PRO A 212 -11.74 -14.03 24.38
N GLU A 213 -10.63 -13.64 23.75
CA GLU A 213 -9.29 -13.53 24.29
C GLU A 213 -8.76 -12.13 23.96
N VAL A 214 -7.94 -11.56 24.85
CA VAL A 214 -7.42 -10.21 24.67
C VAL A 214 -6.65 -10.08 23.35
N ASP A 215 -5.90 -11.11 22.99
CA ASP A 215 -5.01 -11.12 21.82
C ASP A 215 -5.79 -10.96 20.50
N SER A 216 -7.02 -11.44 20.44
CA SER A 216 -7.94 -11.27 19.31
C SER A 216 -8.33 -9.80 19.06
N PHE A 217 -8.22 -8.93 20.08
CA PHE A 217 -8.74 -7.56 20.08
C PHE A 217 -7.66 -6.51 20.35
N GLN A 218 -6.38 -6.83 20.19
CA GLN A 218 -5.29 -5.87 20.40
C GLN A 218 -5.15 -4.85 19.26
N ASN A 219 -5.55 -5.22 18.04
CA ASN A 219 -5.47 -4.36 16.88
C ASN A 219 -6.79 -3.61 16.70
N PHE A 220 -6.83 -2.40 17.25
CA PHE A 220 -7.98 -1.53 17.15
C PHE A 220 -7.60 -0.06 17.04
N THR A 221 -8.52 0.76 16.55
CA THR A 221 -8.43 2.23 16.53
C THR A 221 -9.68 2.90 17.03
N PHE A 222 -9.57 4.20 17.29
CA PHE A 222 -10.68 5.07 17.59
C PHE A 222 -10.95 6.00 16.42
N SER A 223 -12.22 6.18 16.09
CA SER A 223 -12.65 7.21 15.13
C SER A 223 -13.92 7.91 15.61
N ALA A 224 -14.06 9.18 15.25
CA ALA A 224 -15.21 10.00 15.64
C ALA A 224 -15.88 10.74 14.48
N PRO A 225 -16.25 10.07 13.36
CA PRO A 225 -16.99 10.74 12.30
C PRO A 225 -18.32 11.27 12.84
N ASP A 226 -18.65 12.51 12.52
CA ASP A 226 -19.90 13.17 12.94
C ASP A 226 -20.17 13.10 14.47
N ASN A 227 -19.12 13.18 15.29
CA ASN A 227 -19.17 13.04 16.76
C ASN A 227 -19.66 11.67 17.27
N THR A 228 -19.61 10.63 16.45
CA THR A 228 -19.83 9.26 16.91
C THR A 228 -18.63 8.75 17.71
N SER A 229 -18.82 7.75 18.57
CA SER A 229 -17.73 7.16 19.36
C SER A 229 -17.50 5.73 18.88
N LEU A 230 -16.62 5.58 17.88
CA LEU A 230 -16.39 4.30 17.22
C LEU A 230 -15.08 3.68 17.65
N ILE A 231 -15.10 2.35 17.79
CA ILE A 231 -13.90 1.53 17.89
C ILE A 231 -13.86 0.57 16.69
N ASN A 232 -12.73 0.54 15.97
CA ASN A 232 -12.56 -0.28 14.77
C ASN A 232 -11.58 -1.41 15.08
N PHE A 233 -11.99 -2.67 14.98
CA PHE A 233 -11.13 -3.84 15.21
C PHE A 233 -10.64 -4.43 13.89
N TYR A 234 -9.33 -4.62 13.73
CA TYR A 234 -8.71 -5.06 12.47
C TYR A 234 -8.34 -6.55 12.54
N PHE A 235 -8.73 -7.29 11.50
CA PHE A 235 -8.54 -8.74 11.42
C PHE A 235 -7.79 -9.10 10.15
N ALA A 236 -6.68 -9.82 10.28
CA ALA A 236 -5.88 -10.26 9.15
C ALA A 236 -6.69 -11.22 8.26
N ASN A 237 -6.59 -11.04 6.94
CA ASN A 237 -7.20 -11.98 6.00
C ASN A 237 -6.52 -13.35 6.07
N PRO A 238 -7.28 -14.45 5.96
CA PRO A 238 -6.70 -15.78 5.92
C PRO A 238 -5.77 -15.97 4.70
N VAL A 239 -4.67 -16.68 4.91
CA VAL A 239 -3.70 -16.99 3.86
C VAL A 239 -4.36 -17.73 2.69
N GLY A 240 -4.05 -17.30 1.46
CA GLY A 240 -4.54 -17.94 0.25
C GLY A 240 -5.89 -17.40 -0.26
N TYR A 241 -6.40 -16.34 0.35
CA TYR A 241 -7.61 -15.64 -0.09
C TYR A 241 -7.28 -14.21 -0.56
N PRO A 242 -8.08 -13.62 -1.47
CA PRO A 242 -7.95 -12.22 -1.85
C PRO A 242 -8.01 -11.26 -0.64
N ASN A 243 -7.39 -10.10 -0.80
CA ASN A 243 -7.52 -9.01 0.15
C ASN A 243 -9.00 -8.66 0.38
N ASP A 244 -9.34 -8.25 1.60
CA ASP A 244 -10.68 -7.89 2.06
C ASP A 244 -11.77 -8.98 1.99
N THR A 245 -11.39 -10.25 1.86
CA THR A 245 -12.31 -11.40 1.88
C THR A 245 -13.28 -11.38 3.08
N ILE A 246 -12.78 -11.04 4.28
CA ILE A 246 -13.61 -10.89 5.48
C ILE A 246 -13.81 -9.43 5.89
N GLY A 247 -13.37 -8.47 5.05
CA GLY A 247 -13.31 -7.05 5.37
C GLY A 247 -12.07 -6.67 6.21
N LYS A 248 -11.70 -5.38 6.15
CA LYS A 248 -10.50 -4.82 6.82
C LYS A 248 -10.68 -4.62 8.33
N ALA A 249 -11.85 -4.10 8.73
CA ALA A 249 -12.16 -3.82 10.13
C ALA A 249 -13.65 -4.03 10.45
N VAL A 250 -13.94 -4.42 11.69
CA VAL A 250 -15.28 -4.41 12.27
C VAL A 250 -15.44 -3.14 13.10
N VAL A 251 -16.45 -2.34 12.78
CA VAL A 251 -16.74 -1.07 13.44
C VAL A 251 -17.80 -1.27 14.51
N ILE A 252 -17.50 -0.89 15.74
CA ILE A 252 -18.44 -0.95 16.86
C ILE A 252 -18.72 0.48 17.35
N ASN A 253 -19.99 0.86 17.37
CA ASN A 253 -20.43 2.09 18.02
C ASN A 253 -20.51 1.88 19.53
N LEU A 254 -19.62 2.53 20.28
CA LEU A 254 -19.57 2.39 21.74
C LEU A 254 -20.86 2.85 22.42
N SER A 255 -21.62 3.74 21.77
CA SER A 255 -22.92 4.21 22.30
C SER A 255 -23.96 3.09 22.36
N GLU A 256 -23.80 2.05 21.54
CA GLU A 256 -24.70 0.90 21.47
C GLU A 256 -24.28 -0.25 22.39
N VAL A 257 -23.06 -0.19 22.95
CA VAL A 257 -22.56 -1.19 23.89
C VAL A 257 -23.12 -0.88 25.29
N ASP A 258 -23.66 -1.90 25.94
CA ASP A 258 -24.15 -1.80 27.33
C ASP A 258 -23.02 -1.30 28.25
N THR A 259 -23.32 -0.23 28.99
CA THR A 259 -22.33 0.52 29.79
C THR A 259 -21.61 -0.34 30.82
N LYS A 260 -22.19 -1.47 31.26
CA LYS A 260 -21.52 -2.39 32.19
C LYS A 260 -20.25 -3.03 31.61
N TYR A 261 -20.12 -3.07 30.28
CA TYR A 261 -18.95 -3.61 29.59
C TYR A 261 -17.90 -2.53 29.29
N LEU A 262 -18.24 -1.25 29.45
CA LEU A 262 -17.36 -0.12 29.14
C LEU A 262 -16.73 0.44 30.42
N ASN A 263 -15.48 0.86 30.32
CA ASN A 263 -14.89 1.77 31.29
C ASN A 263 -15.26 3.20 30.91
N ILE A 264 -16.38 3.70 31.42
CA ILE A 264 -16.96 4.99 31.03
C ILE A 264 -16.00 6.16 31.24
N ASP A 265 -15.20 6.14 32.30
CA ASP A 265 -14.24 7.20 32.58
C ASP A 265 -13.16 7.25 31.49
N GLU A 266 -12.67 6.11 31.02
CA GLU A 266 -11.68 6.05 29.95
C GLU A 266 -12.30 6.40 28.59
N VAL A 267 -13.49 5.88 28.30
CA VAL A 267 -14.22 6.22 27.06
C VAL A 267 -14.44 7.73 26.97
N LYS A 268 -14.81 8.40 28.07
CA LYS A 268 -15.00 9.86 28.10
C LYS A 268 -13.71 10.67 27.98
N LYS A 269 -12.55 10.08 28.32
CA LYS A 269 -11.27 10.74 28.03
C LYS A 269 -11.00 10.76 26.53
N VAL A 270 -11.19 9.62 25.86
CA VAL A 270 -10.97 9.48 24.41
C VAL A 270 -12.04 10.24 23.62
N PHE A 271 -13.30 10.17 24.06
CA PHE A 271 -14.47 10.78 23.44
C PHE A 271 -15.21 11.68 24.46
N PRO A 272 -14.82 12.96 24.60
CA PRO A 272 -15.43 13.87 25.58
C PRO A 272 -16.95 14.04 25.43
N ASN A 273 -17.47 13.87 24.21
CA ASN A 273 -18.89 13.97 23.87
C ASN A 273 -19.63 12.64 23.91
N PHE A 274 -19.00 11.57 24.41
CA PHE A 274 -19.63 10.24 24.47
C PHE A 274 -20.94 10.26 25.27
N LYS A 275 -21.96 9.64 24.68
CA LYS A 275 -23.26 9.39 25.31
C LYS A 275 -23.58 7.91 25.21
N SER A 276 -23.94 7.30 26.34
CA SER A 276 -24.45 5.94 26.33
C SER A 276 -25.85 5.89 25.71
N LYS A 277 -26.30 4.70 25.34
CA LYS A 277 -27.68 4.47 24.91
C LYS A 277 -28.71 5.03 25.90
N ASP A 278 -28.47 4.84 27.20
CA ASP A 278 -29.36 5.32 28.26
C ASP A 278 -29.40 6.86 28.30
N ASP A 279 -28.25 7.53 28.13
CA ASP A 279 -28.17 9.00 28.06
C ASP A 279 -28.95 9.54 26.85
N ILE A 280 -28.83 8.87 25.70
CA ILE A 280 -29.52 9.24 24.45
C ILE A 280 -31.04 9.03 24.58
N GLU A 281 -31.47 7.92 25.18
CA GLU A 281 -32.88 7.62 25.43
C GLU A 281 -33.50 8.59 26.44
N GLU A 282 -32.76 9.00 27.49
CA GLU A 282 -33.21 10.00 28.45
C GLU A 282 -33.32 11.40 27.81
N GLU A 283 -32.35 11.82 27.00
CA GLU A 283 -32.43 13.08 26.25
C GLU A 283 -33.57 13.10 25.23
N ASN A 284 -33.80 11.99 24.52
CA ASN A 284 -34.92 11.87 23.58
C ASN A 284 -36.26 11.88 24.31
N SER A 285 -36.37 11.20 25.44
CA SER A 285 -37.55 11.26 26.32
C SER A 285 -37.84 12.70 26.77
N ASN A 286 -36.80 13.44 27.18
CA ASN A 286 -36.90 14.85 27.56
C ASN A 286 -37.21 15.80 26.37
N ASN A 287 -36.75 15.49 25.15
CA ASN A 287 -36.99 16.27 23.94
C ASN A 287 -38.37 16.01 23.28
N THR A 288 -39.05 14.91 23.61
CA THR A 288 -40.43 14.64 23.14
C THR A 288 -41.47 15.67 23.65
N SER A 289 -41.07 16.62 24.49
CA SER A 289 -41.90 17.74 24.96
C SER A 289 -41.82 19.00 24.09
N ASN A 290 -40.99 19.04 23.04
CA ASN A 290 -40.86 20.22 22.17
C ASN A 290 -40.79 19.86 20.66
N SER A 291 -41.99 19.70 20.08
CA SER A 291 -42.41 20.01 18.70
C SER A 291 -41.38 20.05 17.56
N GLU A 292 -41.60 19.16 16.60
CA GLU A 292 -41.84 19.43 15.16
C GLU A 292 -41.34 20.76 14.57
N ASN A 293 -40.39 20.67 13.62
CA ASN A 293 -40.36 21.29 12.27
C ASN A 293 -38.92 21.60 11.82
N ASN A 294 -38.38 20.85 10.85
CA ASN A 294 -38.15 21.34 9.48
C ASN A 294 -37.24 20.41 8.67
N SER A 295 -37.65 20.28 7.41
CA SER A 295 -37.05 19.56 6.31
C SER A 295 -36.02 20.42 5.56
N SER A 296 -35.12 19.73 4.84
CA SER A 296 -34.41 20.14 3.62
C SER A 296 -33.16 21.00 3.74
N GLY A 297 -32.06 20.51 3.14
CA GLY A 297 -30.95 21.34 2.67
C GLY A 297 -29.69 20.53 2.34
N SER A 298 -29.66 19.87 1.17
CA SER A 298 -28.43 19.36 0.56
C SER A 298 -27.82 20.47 -0.29
N GLU A 299 -26.55 20.82 -0.06
CA GLU A 299 -25.77 21.66 -0.96
C GLU A 299 -24.43 20.99 -1.29
N ASN A 300 -24.24 20.74 -2.59
CA ASN A 300 -22.99 20.39 -3.25
C ASN A 300 -22.01 21.56 -3.19
N SER A 301 -20.76 21.31 -2.78
CA SER A 301 -19.64 22.22 -3.04
C SER A 301 -18.77 21.66 -4.16
N ASP A 302 -18.96 22.23 -5.36
CA ASP A 302 -18.10 22.12 -6.53
C ASP A 302 -16.72 22.75 -6.22
N SER A 303 -15.67 21.92 -6.16
CA SER A 303 -14.28 22.40 -6.11
C SER A 303 -13.63 22.12 -7.46
N SER A 304 -13.51 23.18 -8.26
CA SER A 304 -12.77 23.20 -9.50
C SER A 304 -11.28 22.97 -9.24
N VAL A 305 -10.81 21.75 -9.51
CA VAL A 305 -9.39 21.37 -9.46
C VAL A 305 -8.67 21.92 -10.70
N THR A 306 -7.61 22.69 -10.49
CA THR A 306 -6.74 23.19 -11.55
C THR A 306 -5.93 22.06 -12.17
N VAL A 307 -6.25 21.72 -13.41
CA VAL A 307 -5.47 20.80 -14.25
C VAL A 307 -4.22 21.54 -14.75
N VAL A 308 -3.03 21.11 -14.32
CA VAL A 308 -1.76 21.54 -14.92
C VAL A 308 -1.32 20.45 -15.90
N PRO A 309 -1.36 20.68 -17.22
CA PRO A 309 -0.84 19.72 -18.17
C PRO A 309 0.69 19.61 -18.01
N PRO A 310 1.28 18.40 -18.15
CA PRO A 310 2.73 18.25 -18.16
C PRO A 310 3.33 19.07 -19.30
N ALA A 311 4.52 19.61 -19.07
CA ALA A 311 5.23 20.43 -20.03
C ALA A 311 5.49 19.62 -21.32
N ASN A 312 4.69 19.87 -22.36
CA ASN A 312 5.01 19.44 -23.72
C ASN A 312 6.44 19.91 -24.04
N SER A 313 7.30 18.99 -24.47
CA SER A 313 8.45 19.41 -25.26
C SER A 313 7.87 20.15 -26.46
N ALA A 314 8.10 21.46 -26.56
CA ALA A 314 7.41 22.37 -27.47
C ALA A 314 7.67 22.10 -28.98
N ASP A 315 8.27 20.96 -29.32
CA ASP A 315 8.82 20.62 -30.64
C ASP A 315 8.28 19.30 -31.24
N VAL A 316 7.37 18.57 -30.57
CA VAL A 316 6.79 17.32 -31.12
C VAL A 316 5.31 17.51 -31.49
N ASP A 317 4.98 17.32 -32.77
CA ASP A 317 3.60 17.32 -33.27
C ASP A 317 3.28 15.95 -33.85
N CYS A 318 2.53 15.14 -33.10
CA CYS A 318 2.19 13.78 -33.51
C CYS A 318 1.28 13.70 -34.75
N ASN A 319 0.76 14.83 -35.28
CA ASN A 319 0.12 14.88 -36.60
C ASN A 319 1.13 14.85 -37.76
N ILE A 320 2.37 15.25 -37.51
CA ILE A 320 3.48 15.32 -38.47
C ILE A 320 4.52 14.23 -38.17
N ASP A 321 4.92 14.12 -36.91
CA ASP A 321 5.90 13.17 -36.42
C ASP A 321 5.32 11.75 -36.32
N SER A 322 6.22 10.76 -36.40
CA SER A 322 5.89 9.37 -36.07
C SER A 322 5.99 9.18 -34.57
N CYS A 323 4.90 9.43 -33.85
CA CYS A 323 4.87 9.26 -32.39
C CYS A 323 4.50 7.83 -31.97
N VAL A 324 4.99 7.41 -30.81
CA VAL A 324 4.65 6.17 -30.10
C VAL A 324 4.55 6.48 -28.61
N ALA A 325 3.53 5.93 -27.94
CA ALA A 325 3.42 5.99 -26.49
C ALA A 325 3.86 4.66 -25.88
N LEU A 326 4.99 4.68 -25.17
CA LEU A 326 5.36 3.59 -24.28
C LEU A 326 4.57 3.76 -22.97
N THR A 327 3.93 2.68 -22.53
CA THR A 327 3.10 2.72 -21.32
C THR A 327 3.47 1.58 -20.38
N PHE A 328 3.42 1.86 -19.08
CA PHE A 328 3.80 0.92 -18.02
C PHE A 328 2.68 0.81 -17.00
N ASP A 329 2.22 -0.40 -16.73
CA ASP A 329 1.16 -0.72 -15.78
C ASP A 329 1.74 -1.33 -14.49
N ASP A 330 0.91 -1.34 -13.44
CA ASP A 330 1.13 -1.93 -12.12
C ASP A 330 2.16 -1.28 -11.22
N GLY A 331 2.92 -0.31 -11.70
CA GLY A 331 3.87 0.45 -10.90
C GLY A 331 3.22 1.42 -9.91
N PRO A 332 4.05 2.19 -9.18
CA PRO A 332 5.52 2.12 -9.18
C PRO A 332 6.10 0.90 -8.41
N GLU A 333 7.35 0.55 -8.71
CA GLU A 333 8.21 -0.37 -7.95
C GLU A 333 9.58 0.28 -7.69
N ALA A 334 10.22 -0.08 -6.57
CA ALA A 334 11.38 0.63 -6.03
C ALA A 334 12.63 0.64 -6.94
N ASN A 335 12.82 -0.36 -7.81
CA ASN A 335 14.07 -0.57 -8.54
C ASN A 335 13.92 -0.34 -10.04
N ASN A 336 12.94 -1.01 -10.63
CA ASN A 336 12.67 -1.02 -12.06
C ASN A 336 12.14 0.34 -12.52
N THR A 337 11.19 0.93 -11.79
CA THR A 337 10.60 2.23 -12.18
C THR A 337 11.67 3.33 -12.22
N PRO A 338 12.55 3.50 -11.20
CA PRO A 338 13.65 4.46 -11.29
C PRO A 338 14.64 4.17 -12.43
N PHE A 339 14.97 2.90 -12.70
CA PHE A 339 15.84 2.51 -13.80
C PHE A 339 15.24 2.85 -15.18
N ILE A 340 13.94 2.65 -15.34
CA ILE A 340 13.20 3.03 -16.55
C ILE A 340 13.21 4.55 -16.70
N LEU A 341 12.95 5.30 -15.62
CA LEU A 341 13.02 6.77 -15.62
C LEU A 341 14.42 7.29 -15.99
N ASP A 342 15.50 6.69 -15.47
CA ASP A 342 16.89 7.02 -15.85
C ASP A 342 17.12 6.81 -17.36
N THR A 343 16.61 5.70 -17.88
CA THR A 343 16.70 5.38 -19.31
C THR A 343 15.92 6.40 -20.14
N LEU A 344 14.67 6.69 -19.82
CA LEU A 344 13.84 7.66 -20.55
C LEU A 344 14.50 9.05 -20.58
N LYS A 345 14.98 9.50 -19.41
CA LYS A 345 15.69 10.78 -19.26
C LYS A 345 16.96 10.87 -20.10
N SER A 346 17.81 9.83 -20.05
CA SER A 346 19.08 9.82 -20.81
C SER A 346 18.87 9.82 -22.34
N HIS A 347 17.72 9.36 -22.80
CA HIS A 347 17.34 9.33 -24.21
C HIS A 347 16.40 10.48 -24.63
N ASN A 348 16.10 11.43 -23.75
CA ASN A 348 15.13 12.51 -23.99
C ASN A 348 13.79 11.95 -24.53
N ALA A 349 13.30 10.92 -23.86
CA ALA A 349 12.06 10.21 -24.15
C ALA A 349 11.10 10.38 -22.97
N HIS A 350 9.80 10.25 -23.25
CA HIS A 350 8.74 10.27 -22.24
C HIS A 350 7.84 9.06 -22.39
N ALA A 351 7.23 8.65 -21.29
CA ALA A 351 6.28 7.54 -21.21
C ALA A 351 5.06 7.91 -20.33
N THR A 352 4.06 7.04 -20.32
CA THR A 352 2.92 7.14 -19.40
C THR A 352 2.90 5.94 -18.45
N PHE A 353 2.85 6.20 -17.14
CA PHE A 353 2.82 5.18 -16.09
C PHE A 353 1.40 5.11 -15.52
N PHE A 354 0.68 4.02 -15.77
CA PHE A 354 -0.61 3.74 -15.15
C PHE A 354 -0.37 3.09 -13.79
N VAL A 355 -0.48 3.90 -12.73
CA VAL A 355 -0.08 3.51 -11.38
C VAL A 355 -1.24 2.95 -10.56
N LEU A 356 -0.95 1.97 -9.72
CA LEU A 356 -1.88 1.45 -8.71
C LEU A 356 -1.86 2.36 -7.48
N GLY A 357 -3.03 2.79 -7.00
CA GLY A 357 -3.15 3.66 -5.83
C GLY A 357 -2.50 3.07 -4.58
N THR A 358 -2.64 1.75 -4.37
CA THR A 358 -1.94 1.00 -3.32
C THR A 358 -0.43 1.19 -3.37
N ARG A 359 0.18 1.28 -4.57
CA ARG A 359 1.61 1.50 -4.76
C ARG A 359 2.04 2.95 -4.67
N VAL A 360 1.20 3.87 -5.12
CA VAL A 360 1.46 5.32 -5.05
C VAL A 360 1.81 5.73 -3.63
N THR A 361 1.07 5.22 -2.64
CA THR A 361 1.30 5.55 -1.23
C THR A 361 2.67 5.13 -0.70
N TYR A 362 3.27 4.07 -1.26
CA TYR A 362 4.62 3.61 -0.88
C TYR A 362 5.74 4.39 -1.57
N TYR A 363 5.49 5.00 -2.73
CA TYR A 363 6.53 5.54 -3.60
C TYR A 363 6.28 6.98 -4.07
N PRO A 364 5.92 7.93 -3.18
CA PRO A 364 5.61 9.32 -3.58
C PRO A 364 6.80 10.02 -4.27
N ALA A 365 8.04 9.73 -3.84
CA ALA A 365 9.24 10.29 -4.46
C ALA A 365 9.43 9.84 -5.91
N ILE A 366 9.03 8.60 -6.25
CA ILE A 366 9.09 8.09 -7.63
C ILE A 366 8.07 8.82 -8.50
N LEU A 367 6.85 9.06 -8.00
CA LEU A 367 5.84 9.83 -8.74
C LEU A 367 6.30 11.27 -9.00
N GLN A 368 6.86 11.94 -7.99
CA GLN A 368 7.42 13.29 -8.17
C GLN A 368 8.50 13.29 -9.26
N ARG A 369 9.33 12.25 -9.29
CA ARG A 369 10.34 12.06 -10.32
C ARG A 369 9.73 11.85 -11.71
N MET A 370 8.67 11.04 -11.84
CA MET A 370 7.95 10.85 -13.11
C MET A 370 7.54 12.20 -13.72
N ILE A 371 6.86 13.04 -12.94
CA ILE A 371 6.37 14.36 -13.40
C ILE A 371 7.54 15.31 -13.68
N ASN A 372 8.53 15.40 -12.79
CA ASN A 372 9.68 16.28 -12.95
C ASN A 372 10.55 15.92 -14.18
N GLU A 373 10.52 14.66 -14.61
CA GLU A 373 11.23 14.16 -15.80
C GLU A 373 10.35 14.15 -17.07
N GLY A 374 9.16 14.75 -17.02
CA GLY A 374 8.29 14.97 -18.18
C GLY A 374 7.42 13.77 -18.58
N ASN A 375 7.32 12.76 -17.73
CA ASN A 375 6.44 11.62 -17.94
C ASN A 375 5.01 11.93 -17.48
N GLU A 376 4.05 11.12 -17.93
CA GLU A 376 2.65 11.22 -17.53
C GLU A 376 2.29 10.14 -16.52
N ILE A 377 1.46 10.49 -15.53
CA ILE A 377 0.85 9.53 -14.60
C ILE A 377 -0.60 9.31 -15.00
N GLY A 378 -0.95 8.05 -15.25
CA GLY A 378 -2.31 7.57 -15.46
C GLY A 378 -2.83 6.80 -14.25
N ASN A 379 -4.14 6.66 -14.14
CA ASN A 379 -4.79 5.90 -13.06
C ASN A 379 -4.99 4.43 -13.48
N HIS A 380 -4.57 3.47 -12.64
CA HIS A 380 -4.76 2.03 -12.86
C HIS A 380 -5.61 1.34 -11.80
N THR A 381 -6.51 2.10 -11.15
CA THR A 381 -7.28 1.71 -9.96
C THR A 381 -6.44 1.58 -8.70
N TRP A 382 -7.10 1.28 -7.57
CA TRP A 382 -6.47 1.26 -6.26
C TRP A 382 -5.63 0.00 -6.08
N ASP A 383 -6.26 -1.17 -6.20
CA ASP A 383 -5.67 -2.49 -5.92
C ASP A 383 -5.87 -3.49 -7.08
N HIS A 384 -6.04 -2.98 -8.31
CA HIS A 384 -6.09 -3.75 -9.56
C HIS A 384 -7.37 -4.63 -9.72
N GLN A 385 -8.50 -4.19 -9.17
CA GLN A 385 -9.77 -4.91 -9.31
C GLN A 385 -10.30 -4.88 -10.73
N GLN A 386 -10.95 -5.98 -11.15
CA GLN A 386 -11.63 -6.02 -12.43
C GLN A 386 -12.94 -5.22 -12.37
N LEU A 387 -12.90 -3.98 -12.87
CA LEU A 387 -14.01 -3.01 -12.74
C LEU A 387 -15.37 -3.50 -13.25
N THR A 388 -15.42 -4.42 -14.23
CA THR A 388 -16.68 -4.99 -14.75
C THR A 388 -17.41 -5.89 -13.74
N LEU A 389 -16.78 -6.24 -12.61
CA LEU A 389 -17.37 -7.04 -11.54
C LEU A 389 -17.86 -6.19 -10.36
N LEU A 390 -17.69 -4.87 -10.44
CA LEU A 390 -17.94 -3.94 -9.34
C LEU A 390 -19.24 -3.15 -9.56
N THR A 391 -19.84 -2.66 -8.48
CA THR A 391 -20.93 -1.68 -8.56
C THR A 391 -20.41 -0.30 -8.98
N PRO A 392 -21.27 0.62 -9.45
CA PRO A 392 -20.88 2.00 -9.77
C PRO A 392 -20.10 2.70 -8.64
N GLU A 393 -20.54 2.54 -7.40
CA GLU A 393 -19.92 3.14 -6.22
C GLU A 393 -18.53 2.56 -5.95
N GLN A 394 -18.36 1.25 -6.13
CA GLN A 394 -17.07 0.58 -5.99
C GLN A 394 -16.10 1.00 -7.10
N ILE A 395 -16.57 1.16 -8.34
CA ILE A 395 -15.76 1.69 -9.44
C ILE A 395 -15.27 3.11 -9.12
N GLN A 396 -16.16 3.96 -8.60
CA GLN A 396 -15.80 5.31 -8.20
C GLN A 396 -14.80 5.30 -7.03
N ALA A 397 -14.95 4.38 -6.07
CA ALA A 397 -14.00 4.24 -4.97
C ALA A 397 -12.59 3.88 -5.46
N GLU A 398 -12.48 2.85 -6.31
CA GLU A 398 -11.23 2.42 -6.95
C GLU A 398 -10.50 3.58 -7.65
N VAL A 399 -11.26 4.36 -8.43
CA VAL A 399 -10.73 5.49 -9.18
C VAL A 399 -10.34 6.63 -8.24
N ASN A 400 -11.26 7.09 -7.39
CA ASN A 400 -11.08 8.29 -6.58
C ASN A 400 -9.99 8.12 -5.53
N GLN A 401 -9.88 6.96 -4.88
CA GLN A 401 -8.79 6.70 -3.94
C GLN A 401 -7.41 6.83 -4.61
N THR A 402 -7.31 6.37 -5.86
CA THR A 402 -6.08 6.51 -6.65
C THR A 402 -5.84 7.96 -7.08
N GLN A 403 -6.88 8.68 -7.50
CA GLN A 403 -6.76 10.13 -7.80
C GLN A 403 -6.24 10.88 -6.58
N ASP A 404 -6.79 10.63 -5.39
CA ASP A 404 -6.44 11.29 -4.14
C ASP A 404 -5.00 10.97 -3.72
N ALA A 405 -4.57 9.70 -3.84
CA ALA A 405 -3.20 9.30 -3.53
C ALA A 405 -2.18 9.94 -4.48
N VAL A 406 -2.47 10.01 -5.79
CA VAL A 406 -1.60 10.69 -6.75
C VAL A 406 -1.57 12.20 -6.48
N TYR A 407 -2.72 12.81 -6.21
CA TYR A 407 -2.79 14.23 -5.86
C TYR A 407 -1.97 14.55 -4.60
N ALA A 408 -2.04 13.71 -3.58
CA ALA A 408 -1.24 13.87 -2.37
C ALA A 408 0.26 13.77 -2.66
N ALA A 409 0.69 12.91 -3.59
CA ALA A 409 2.10 12.71 -3.91
C ALA A 409 2.70 13.84 -4.77
N VAL A 410 1.95 14.37 -5.76
CA VAL A 410 2.49 15.28 -6.78
C VAL A 410 1.71 16.57 -7.00
N GLY A 411 0.59 16.78 -6.30
CA GLY A 411 -0.23 18.00 -6.39
C GLY A 411 -1.11 18.11 -7.65
N SER A 412 -1.25 17.03 -8.42
CA SER A 412 -2.10 16.97 -9.61
C SER A 412 -2.72 15.58 -9.75
N THR A 413 -3.90 15.48 -10.34
CA THR A 413 -4.59 14.21 -10.56
C THR A 413 -4.37 13.66 -11.98
N PRO A 414 -4.34 12.33 -12.16
CA PRO A 414 -4.35 11.71 -13.49
C PRO A 414 -5.54 12.17 -14.32
N THR A 415 -5.33 12.34 -15.64
CA THR A 415 -6.37 12.73 -16.62
C THR A 415 -6.78 11.59 -17.54
N VAL A 416 -6.10 10.45 -17.44
CA VAL A 416 -6.33 9.23 -18.21
C VAL A 416 -6.32 8.04 -17.26
N MET A 417 -7.10 7.01 -17.57
CA MET A 417 -7.06 5.77 -16.80
C MET A 417 -6.99 4.55 -17.70
N ARG A 418 -6.39 3.46 -17.22
CA ARG A 418 -6.40 2.17 -17.90
C ARG A 418 -7.09 1.14 -17.03
N PRO A 419 -8.16 0.47 -17.50
CA PRO A 419 -8.85 -0.50 -16.66
C PRO A 419 -8.01 -1.78 -16.56
N PRO A 420 -7.84 -2.35 -15.36
CA PRO A 420 -7.20 -3.64 -15.16
C PRO A 420 -7.72 -4.69 -16.15
N TYR A 421 -6.81 -5.49 -16.68
CA TYR A 421 -7.09 -6.53 -17.69
C TYR A 421 -7.67 -6.02 -19.03
N GLY A 422 -7.73 -4.69 -19.22
CA GLY A 422 -8.45 -4.07 -20.33
C GLY A 422 -9.97 -4.27 -20.26
N ALA A 423 -10.51 -4.68 -19.11
CA ALA A 423 -11.91 -5.03 -18.94
C ALA A 423 -12.78 -3.78 -18.72
N TYR A 424 -13.71 -3.53 -19.63
CA TYR A 424 -14.67 -2.43 -19.49
C TYR A 424 -16.03 -2.78 -20.09
N ASP A 425 -17.07 -2.11 -19.58
CA ASP A 425 -18.42 -2.11 -20.13
C ASP A 425 -19.03 -0.70 -20.01
N SER A 426 -20.32 -0.55 -20.35
CA SER A 426 -21.01 0.73 -20.26
C SER A 426 -21.08 1.29 -18.82
N THR A 427 -21.09 0.42 -17.82
CA THR A 427 -21.11 0.81 -16.41
C THR A 427 -19.77 1.43 -16.04
N VAL A 428 -18.66 0.76 -16.40
CA VAL A 428 -17.30 1.29 -16.21
C VAL A 428 -17.14 2.63 -16.92
N GLN A 429 -17.45 2.71 -18.22
CA GLN A 429 -17.30 3.94 -19.01
C GLN A 429 -18.05 5.14 -18.41
N SER A 430 -19.21 4.90 -17.78
CA SER A 430 -20.05 5.95 -17.19
C SER A 430 -19.58 6.41 -15.81
N ASN A 431 -18.77 5.61 -15.11
CA ASN A 431 -18.44 5.83 -13.70
C ASN A 431 -16.96 6.15 -13.43
N VAL A 432 -16.05 5.95 -14.40
CA VAL A 432 -14.62 6.21 -14.20
C VAL A 432 -14.21 7.69 -14.29
N GLY A 433 -15.04 8.56 -14.86
CA GLY A 433 -14.76 10.00 -14.96
C GLY A 433 -13.57 10.39 -15.88
N MET A 434 -12.91 9.44 -16.55
CA MET A 434 -11.74 9.65 -17.42
C MET A 434 -11.87 8.85 -18.72
N PRO A 435 -11.12 9.19 -19.80
CA PRO A 435 -10.99 8.31 -20.94
C PRO A 435 -10.25 7.02 -20.56
N LEU A 436 -10.72 5.90 -21.13
CA LEU A 436 -10.14 4.57 -20.97
C LEU A 436 -9.05 4.36 -22.03
N ILE A 437 -7.79 4.28 -21.59
CA ILE A 437 -6.64 4.06 -22.45
C ILE A 437 -6.27 2.58 -22.41
N LEU A 438 -6.50 1.89 -23.52
CA LEU A 438 -6.04 0.52 -23.74
C LEU A 438 -4.72 0.56 -24.51
N TRP A 439 -4.46 -0.44 -25.34
CA TRP A 439 -3.24 -0.56 -26.10
C TRP A 439 -3.51 -1.17 -27.47
N SER A 440 -2.59 -0.91 -28.39
CA SER A 440 -2.57 -1.49 -29.74
C SER A 440 -1.61 -2.65 -29.85
N ILE A 441 -0.65 -2.74 -28.91
CA ILE A 441 0.40 -3.75 -28.85
C ILE A 441 0.48 -4.20 -27.39
N ASP A 442 0.24 -5.48 -27.18
CA ASP A 442 0.52 -6.17 -25.91
C ASP A 442 1.88 -6.85 -26.07
N THR A 443 2.85 -6.52 -25.23
CA THR A 443 4.17 -7.14 -25.30
C THR A 443 4.19 -8.56 -24.77
N LEU A 444 3.15 -8.94 -24.00
CA LEU A 444 3.08 -10.18 -23.22
C LEU A 444 4.25 -10.32 -22.24
N ASP A 445 4.84 -9.21 -21.78
CA ASP A 445 5.94 -9.20 -20.84
C ASP A 445 5.56 -9.83 -19.49
N TRP A 446 4.33 -9.57 -19.04
CA TRP A 446 3.69 -10.19 -17.86
C TRP A 446 3.56 -11.71 -17.95
N GLN A 447 3.50 -12.27 -19.16
CA GLN A 447 3.37 -13.71 -19.38
C GLN A 447 4.71 -14.38 -19.69
N THR A 448 5.52 -13.75 -20.54
CA THR A 448 6.75 -14.34 -21.06
C THR A 448 7.91 -14.21 -20.09
N LEU A 449 7.95 -13.12 -19.32
CA LEU A 449 9.06 -12.77 -18.42
C LEU A 449 10.43 -12.92 -19.12
N ASP A 450 10.51 -12.53 -20.40
CA ASP A 450 11.73 -12.65 -21.22
C ASP A 450 12.06 -11.30 -21.87
N THR A 451 13.21 -10.74 -21.50
CA THR A 451 13.66 -9.43 -21.99
C THR A 451 13.74 -9.36 -23.52
N GLN A 452 14.24 -10.41 -24.17
CA GLN A 452 14.41 -10.41 -25.62
C GLN A 452 13.08 -10.58 -26.35
N ALA A 453 12.14 -11.35 -25.78
CA ALA A 453 10.78 -11.44 -26.30
C ALA A 453 10.11 -10.06 -26.28
N THR A 454 10.15 -9.34 -25.16
CA THR A 454 9.61 -7.97 -25.04
C THR A 454 10.25 -7.02 -26.06
N ILE A 455 11.59 -7.00 -26.15
CA ILE A 455 12.32 -6.19 -27.15
C ILE A 455 11.85 -6.51 -28.56
N ASN A 456 11.77 -7.80 -28.92
CA ASN A 456 11.40 -8.23 -30.26
C ASN A 456 9.97 -7.81 -30.60
N THR A 457 9.01 -8.02 -29.70
CA THR A 457 7.61 -7.62 -29.91
C THR A 457 7.53 -6.11 -30.14
N VAL A 458 8.12 -5.31 -29.24
CA VAL A 458 8.06 -3.84 -29.37
C VAL A 458 8.71 -3.39 -30.68
N LEU A 459 9.91 -3.84 -30.99
CA LEU A 459 10.63 -3.37 -32.18
C LEU A 459 10.01 -3.88 -33.48
N THR A 460 9.30 -5.00 -33.50
CA THR A 460 8.71 -5.54 -34.74
C THR A 460 7.29 -5.06 -35.00
N GLU A 461 6.48 -4.87 -33.95
CA GLU A 461 5.06 -4.56 -34.08
C GLU A 461 4.75 -3.07 -34.05
N THR A 462 5.62 -2.25 -33.47
CA THR A 462 5.40 -0.80 -33.31
C THR A 462 5.20 -0.09 -34.65
N LYS A 463 4.11 0.67 -34.73
CA LYS A 463 3.75 1.55 -35.83
C LYS A 463 3.53 2.97 -35.31
N ARG A 464 3.41 3.93 -36.23
CA ARG A 464 2.98 5.29 -35.88
C ARG A 464 1.66 5.21 -35.12
N ASN A 465 1.58 5.97 -34.03
CA ASN A 465 0.45 6.06 -33.13
C ASN A 465 0.16 4.81 -32.28
N SER A 466 1.11 3.87 -32.21
CA SER A 466 0.99 2.75 -31.28
C SER A 466 1.00 3.22 -29.82
N ILE A 467 0.13 2.61 -29.03
CA ILE A 467 0.19 2.57 -27.57
C ILE A 467 0.66 1.16 -27.20
N VAL A 468 1.78 1.07 -26.49
CA VAL A 468 2.48 -0.19 -26.17
C VAL A 468 2.30 -0.50 -24.69
N LEU A 469 1.68 -1.64 -24.37
CA LEU A 469 1.51 -2.14 -23.00
C LEU A 469 2.75 -2.91 -22.54
N MET A 470 3.30 -2.51 -21.39
CA MET A 470 4.36 -3.17 -20.63
C MET A 470 4.07 -2.99 -19.13
N HIS A 471 4.83 -3.65 -18.26
CA HIS A 471 4.68 -3.58 -16.81
C HIS A 471 6.04 -3.24 -16.17
N ASP A 472 6.13 -2.12 -15.44
CA ASP A 472 7.37 -1.67 -14.81
C ASP A 472 7.70 -2.43 -13.51
N ILE A 473 6.86 -3.38 -13.11
CA ILE A 473 7.11 -4.28 -11.96
C ILE A 473 8.03 -5.46 -12.32
N HIS A 474 8.32 -5.69 -13.60
CA HIS A 474 9.17 -6.79 -14.06
C HIS A 474 10.58 -6.32 -14.44
N LYS A 475 11.58 -6.97 -13.83
CA LYS A 475 12.99 -6.69 -14.14
C LYS A 475 13.31 -6.96 -15.61
N THR A 476 12.72 -8.00 -16.18
CA THR A 476 12.93 -8.39 -17.58
C THR A 476 12.42 -7.33 -18.55
N THR A 477 11.33 -6.65 -18.22
CA THR A 477 10.85 -5.46 -18.93
C THR A 477 11.83 -4.30 -18.78
N ALA A 478 12.20 -3.95 -17.54
CA ALA A 478 13.13 -2.87 -17.25
C ALA A 478 14.47 -3.02 -18.01
N ASP A 479 15.07 -4.21 -17.97
CA ASP A 479 16.32 -4.55 -18.67
C ASP A 479 16.23 -4.36 -20.19
N GLY A 480 15.04 -4.46 -20.77
CA GLY A 480 14.80 -4.29 -22.20
C GLY A 480 14.61 -2.83 -22.65
N ILE A 481 14.24 -1.94 -21.73
CA ILE A 481 13.90 -0.55 -22.06
C ILE A 481 15.03 0.21 -22.76
N PRO A 482 16.32 0.10 -22.38
CA PRO A 482 17.39 0.78 -23.11
C PRO A 482 17.41 0.43 -24.60
N GLN A 483 17.33 -0.87 -24.94
CA GLN A 483 17.34 -1.33 -26.33
C GLN A 483 16.04 -0.97 -27.08
N ILE A 484 14.90 -1.00 -26.38
CA ILE A 484 13.62 -0.58 -26.96
C ILE A 484 13.64 0.89 -27.33
N VAL A 485 14.08 1.75 -26.41
CA VAL A 485 14.15 3.20 -26.62
C VAL A 485 15.11 3.54 -27.77
N GLU A 486 16.32 2.99 -27.74
CA GLU A 486 17.30 3.14 -28.83
C GLU A 486 16.77 2.63 -30.18
N GLY A 487 16.17 1.44 -30.16
CA GLY A 487 15.65 0.79 -31.36
C GLY A 487 14.49 1.55 -32.00
N LEU A 488 13.58 2.11 -31.20
CA LEU A 488 12.47 2.92 -31.72
C LEU A 488 12.95 4.30 -32.21
N GLN A 489 13.82 4.97 -31.47
CA GLN A 489 14.38 6.25 -31.89
C GLN A 489 15.22 6.12 -33.17
N SER A 490 16.00 5.04 -33.32
CA SER A 490 16.75 4.77 -34.56
C SER A 490 15.86 4.53 -35.78
N LYS A 491 14.61 4.11 -35.57
CA LYS A 491 13.56 4.01 -36.60
C LYS A 491 12.83 5.33 -36.87
N GLY A 492 13.20 6.40 -36.15
CA GLY A 492 12.64 7.74 -36.31
C GLY A 492 11.37 7.99 -35.50
N PHE A 493 11.04 7.14 -34.53
CA PHE A 493 9.90 7.38 -33.65
C PHE A 493 10.22 8.43 -32.57
N LYS A 494 9.22 9.27 -32.26
CA LYS A 494 9.21 10.14 -31.09
C LYS A 494 8.46 9.42 -29.95
N LEU A 495 9.12 9.25 -28.82
CA LEU A 495 8.54 8.59 -27.65
C LEU A 495 7.89 9.66 -26.77
N VAL A 496 6.56 9.61 -26.68
CA VAL A 496 5.73 10.66 -26.07
C VAL A 496 4.79 10.06 -25.05
N THR A 497 4.19 10.91 -24.21
CA THR A 497 3.09 10.50 -23.33
C THR A 497 1.82 10.21 -24.14
N VAL A 498 0.89 9.46 -23.55
CA VAL A 498 -0.42 9.16 -24.12
C VAL A 498 -1.14 10.46 -24.45
N THR A 499 -1.27 11.40 -23.51
CA THR A 499 -1.99 12.66 -23.78
C THR A 499 -1.37 13.48 -24.91
N THR A 500 -0.03 13.49 -25.06
CA THR A 500 0.63 14.12 -26.22
C THR A 500 0.28 13.39 -27.52
N LEU A 501 0.17 12.05 -27.49
CA LEU A 501 -0.15 11.25 -28.67
C LEU A 501 -1.61 11.42 -29.13
N ILE A 502 -2.58 11.36 -28.21
CA ILE A 502 -4.01 11.28 -28.55
C ILE A 502 -4.76 12.62 -28.41
N GLY A 503 -4.17 13.60 -27.71
CA GLY A 503 -4.83 14.81 -27.25
C GLY A 503 -5.89 14.54 -26.18
N ASN A 504 -6.48 15.60 -25.64
CA ASN A 504 -7.53 15.46 -24.62
C ASN A 504 -8.77 14.75 -25.18
N LYS A 505 -9.24 13.72 -24.46
CA LYS A 505 -10.48 12.98 -24.79
C LYS A 505 -11.51 13.13 -23.67
N PRO A 506 -12.81 13.13 -24.00
CA PRO A 506 -13.84 13.20 -22.97
C PRO A 506 -13.92 11.90 -22.15
N PRO A 507 -14.41 11.97 -20.90
CA PRO A 507 -14.65 10.81 -20.06
C PRO A 507 -15.44 9.70 -20.77
N GLY A 508 -15.10 8.43 -20.48
CA GLY A 508 -15.75 7.25 -21.07
C GLY A 508 -15.35 6.93 -22.51
N THR A 509 -14.53 7.78 -23.15
CA THR A 509 -13.94 7.46 -24.48
C THR A 509 -12.95 6.31 -24.34
N VAL A 510 -13.08 5.29 -25.19
CA VAL A 510 -12.12 4.19 -25.25
C VAL A 510 -11.12 4.46 -26.37
N VAL A 511 -9.83 4.36 -26.04
CA VAL A 511 -8.73 4.63 -26.96
C VAL A 511 -7.77 3.44 -26.96
N THR A 512 -7.53 2.84 -28.13
CA THR A 512 -6.56 1.75 -28.30
C THR A 512 -5.29 2.20 -29.02
N SER A 513 -5.35 3.32 -29.76
CA SER A 513 -4.21 3.91 -30.48
C SER A 513 -4.42 5.41 -30.70
N GLY A 514 -3.35 6.13 -31.10
CA GLY A 514 -3.36 7.58 -31.34
C GLY A 514 -3.91 8.07 -32.68
N GLY A 515 -4.63 7.24 -33.44
CA GLY A 515 -5.13 7.57 -34.79
C GLY A 515 -6.45 6.93 -35.13
#